data_AF-A0A355YQ90-F1
#
_entry.id   AF-A0A355YQ90-F1
#
_cell.length_a   1.000
_cell.length_b   1.000
_cell.length_c   1.000
_cell.angle_alpha   90.00
_cell.angle_beta   90.00
_cell.angle_gamma   90.00
#
_symmetry.space_group_name_H-M   'P 1'
#
loop_
_entity.id
_entity.type
_entity.pdbx_description
1 polymer ?
#
loop_
_entity_poly.entity_id
_entity_poly.type
_entity_poly.pdbx_seq_one_letter_code
_entity_poly.pdbx_strand_id
1 'polypeptide(L)'
;ASFFKVYMCDVGLLRRKSGVSARTILEDSELYRNFKGAFTENYVLTELLFQNRSPYFWRSGNTAELDFLFESDDRIIPVEAKAEFHTRAKSYGLYCKKYNPELGFKFSMKNVGENLVEQTRTYSVPLYMIWALSRYLDEE
;
A
#
# COMPACT_ATOMS: atom_id res chain seq x y z
N ALA A 1 -8.13 -22.39 -5.02
CA ALA A 1 -7.86 -21.94 -3.64
C ALA A 1 -8.48 -20.56 -3.46
N SER A 2 -9.23 -20.33 -2.38
CA SER A 2 -9.67 -19.00 -1.97
C SER A 2 -8.58 -18.35 -1.13
N PHE A 3 -8.19 -17.11 -1.46
CA PHE A 3 -7.19 -16.35 -0.71
C PHE A 3 -7.88 -15.22 0.06
N PHE A 4 -7.37 -14.92 1.25
CA PHE A 4 -7.78 -13.76 2.03
C PHE A 4 -6.59 -13.23 2.81
N LYS A 5 -6.59 -11.93 3.10
CA LYS A 5 -5.64 -11.29 4.02
C LYS A 5 -6.37 -10.87 5.28
N VAL A 6 -5.71 -11.01 6.43
CA VAL A 6 -6.24 -10.60 7.73
C VAL A 6 -5.40 -9.46 8.27
N TYR A 7 -6.07 -8.40 8.67
CA TYR A 7 -5.46 -7.21 9.26
C TYR A 7 -6.15 -6.89 10.59
N MET A 8 -5.45 -6.18 11.47
CA MET A 8 -6.04 -5.66 12.71
C MET A 8 -6.68 -4.31 12.45
N CYS A 9 -7.63 -3.90 13.29
CA CYS A 9 -8.22 -2.57 13.22
C CYS A 9 -7.26 -1.43 13.61
N ASP A 10 -6.11 -1.76 14.21
CA ASP A 10 -5.11 -0.80 14.65
C ASP A 10 -3.70 -1.40 14.55
N VAL A 11 -2.74 -0.61 14.08
CA VAL A 11 -1.34 -1.04 13.88
C VAL A 11 -0.62 -1.27 15.22
N GLY A 12 -0.95 -0.50 16.26
CA GLY A 12 -0.45 -0.70 17.61
C GLY A 12 -0.92 -2.01 18.22
N LEU A 13 -2.18 -2.39 17.99
CA LEU A 13 -2.73 -3.69 18.37
C LEU A 13 -2.04 -4.84 17.62
N LEU A 14 -1.83 -4.70 16.31
CA LEU A 14 -1.03 -5.67 15.54
C LEU A 14 0.36 -5.81 16.13
N ARG A 15 1.05 -4.70 16.39
CA ARG A 15 2.40 -4.69 16.98
C ARG A 15 2.48 -5.42 18.32
N ARG A 16 1.54 -5.16 19.23
CA ARG A 16 1.46 -5.85 20.52
C ARG A 16 1.15 -7.33 20.37
N LYS A 17 0.22 -7.70 19.47
CA LYS A 17 -0.14 -9.10 19.19
C LYS A 17 1.02 -9.89 18.58
N SER A 18 1.84 -9.23 17.75
CA SER A 18 3.04 -9.81 17.14
C SER A 18 4.23 -9.92 18.09
N GLY A 19 4.09 -9.53 19.37
CA GLY A 19 5.17 -9.60 20.36
C GLY A 19 6.30 -8.60 20.12
N VAL A 20 6.09 -7.59 19.26
CA VAL A 20 7.12 -6.59 18.93
C VAL A 20 7.12 -5.49 19.98
N SER A 21 8.24 -5.32 20.68
CA SER A 21 8.38 -4.29 21.71
C SER A 21 8.51 -2.90 21.09
N ALA A 22 8.16 -1.84 21.84
CA ALA A 22 8.37 -0.46 21.37
C ALA A 22 9.86 -0.16 21.12
N ARG A 23 10.73 -0.71 21.98
CA ARG A 23 12.19 -0.57 21.87
C ARG A 23 12.72 -1.14 20.54
N THR A 24 12.22 -2.31 20.14
CA THR A 24 12.55 -2.97 18.87
C THR A 24 12.30 -2.09 17.65
N ILE A 25 11.25 -1.24 17.70
CA ILE A 25 10.91 -0.27 16.65
C ILE A 25 11.88 0.92 16.68
N LEU A 26 12.12 1.48 17.87
CA LEU A 26 12.98 2.66 18.05
C LEU A 26 14.45 2.38 17.71
N GLU A 27 14.91 1.15 17.94
CA GLU A 27 16.28 0.71 17.66
C GLU A 27 16.47 0.21 16.21
N ASP A 28 15.43 0.23 15.38
CA ASP A 28 15.45 -0.29 13.98
C ASP A 28 16.11 -1.68 13.84
N SER A 29 15.85 -2.54 14.82
CA SER A 29 16.46 -3.88 14.91
C SER A 29 16.08 -4.76 13.71
N GLU A 30 16.88 -5.80 13.43
CA GLU A 30 16.56 -6.77 12.36
C GLU A 30 15.17 -7.41 12.51
N LEU A 31 14.73 -7.64 13.75
CA LEU A 31 13.39 -8.15 14.03
C LEU A 31 12.32 -7.19 13.52
N TYR A 32 12.51 -5.87 13.68
CA TYR A 32 11.59 -4.87 13.15
C TYR A 32 11.54 -4.88 11.61
N ARG A 33 12.66 -5.09 10.92
CA ARG A 33 12.70 -5.15 9.44
C ARG A 33 11.79 -6.24 8.87
N ASN A 34 11.65 -7.36 9.56
CA ASN A 34 10.77 -8.46 9.13
C ASN A 34 9.27 -8.13 9.29
N PHE A 35 8.90 -7.29 10.27
CA PHE A 35 7.51 -6.90 10.51
C PHE A 35 7.09 -5.59 9.85
N LYS A 36 8.06 -4.79 9.40
CA LYS A 36 7.84 -3.45 8.84
C LYS A 36 6.82 -3.47 7.70
N GLY A 37 6.93 -4.44 6.79
CA GLY A 37 5.97 -4.63 5.69
C GLY A 37 4.54 -4.85 6.19
N ALA A 38 4.33 -5.77 7.13
CA ALA A 38 3.01 -6.06 7.69
C ALA A 38 2.40 -4.85 8.43
N PHE A 39 3.22 -4.09 9.17
CA PHE A 39 2.76 -2.86 9.82
C PHE A 39 2.41 -1.78 8.80
N THR A 40 3.21 -1.63 7.74
CA THR A 40 2.92 -0.69 6.66
C THR A 40 1.63 -1.05 5.92
N GLU A 41 1.44 -2.31 5.52
CA GLU A 41 0.19 -2.74 4.88
C GLU A 41 -1.03 -2.52 5.79
N ASN A 42 -0.93 -2.89 7.08
CA ASN A 42 -2.03 -2.67 8.02
C ASN A 42 -2.32 -1.17 8.21
N TYR A 43 -1.29 -0.32 8.25
CA TYR A 43 -1.44 1.13 8.33
C TYR A 43 -2.18 1.66 7.10
N VAL A 44 -1.72 1.31 5.89
CA VAL A 44 -2.36 1.72 4.63
C VAL A 44 -3.82 1.27 4.57
N LEU A 45 -4.12 0.02 4.94
CA LEU A 45 -5.51 -0.46 4.98
C LEU A 45 -6.36 0.43 5.89
N THR A 46 -5.87 0.70 7.10
CA THR A 46 -6.59 1.48 8.11
C THR A 46 -6.90 2.89 7.59
N GLU A 47 -5.92 3.56 6.99
CA GLU A 47 -6.08 4.88 6.37
C GLU A 47 -7.09 4.88 5.21
N LEU A 48 -7.09 3.84 4.38
CA LEU A 48 -8.07 3.71 3.29
C LEU A 48 -9.49 3.50 3.82
N LEU A 49 -9.66 2.65 4.85
CA LEU A 49 -10.95 2.41 5.49
C LEU A 49 -11.50 3.68 6.16
N PHE A 50 -10.65 4.45 6.84
CA PHE A 50 -11.06 5.74 7.44
C PHE A 50 -11.51 6.78 6.42
N GLN A 51 -11.06 6.65 5.17
CA GLN A 51 -11.50 7.48 4.05
C GLN A 51 -12.68 6.88 3.28
N ASN A 52 -13.42 5.95 3.89
CA ASN A 52 -14.58 5.26 3.32
C ASN A 52 -14.29 4.54 2.00
N ARG A 53 -13.06 4.05 1.83
CA ARG A 53 -12.70 3.19 0.69
C ARG A 53 -12.92 1.73 1.06
N SER A 54 -13.12 0.90 0.04
CA SER A 54 -13.25 -0.56 0.16
C SER A 54 -12.05 -1.22 -0.52
N PRO A 55 -10.97 -1.54 0.21
CA PRO A 55 -9.77 -2.13 -0.37
C PRO A 55 -9.94 -3.63 -0.63
N TYR A 56 -9.48 -4.06 -1.80
CA TYR A 56 -9.32 -5.46 -2.22
C TYR A 56 -7.83 -5.74 -2.44
N PHE A 57 -7.42 -6.99 -2.61
CA PHE A 57 -6.08 -7.34 -3.07
C PHE A 57 -6.15 -8.05 -4.41
N TRP A 58 -5.05 -8.07 -5.15
CA TRP A 58 -4.99 -8.76 -6.44
C TRP A 58 -3.86 -9.78 -6.50
N ARG A 59 -4.14 -10.92 -7.13
CA ARG A 59 -3.15 -11.97 -7.39
C ARG A 59 -3.21 -12.42 -8.85
N SER A 60 -2.05 -12.71 -9.42
CA SER A 60 -1.92 -13.43 -10.69
C SER A 60 -1.30 -14.80 -10.43
N GLY A 61 -2.15 -15.80 -10.21
CA GLY A 61 -1.69 -17.15 -9.83
C GLY A 61 -0.79 -17.10 -8.60
N ASN A 62 0.43 -17.65 -8.73
CA ASN A 62 1.47 -17.63 -7.69
C ASN A 62 2.65 -16.69 -8.04
N THR A 63 2.52 -15.82 -9.05
CA THR A 63 3.66 -15.06 -9.58
C THR A 63 3.69 -13.59 -9.17
N ALA A 64 2.54 -13.00 -8.87
CA ALA A 64 2.45 -11.61 -8.43
C ALA A 64 1.26 -11.40 -7.49
N GLU A 65 1.46 -10.51 -6.53
CA GLU A 65 0.45 -10.03 -5.60
C GLU A 65 0.60 -8.51 -5.46
N LEU A 66 -0.50 -7.78 -5.62
CA LEU A 66 -0.61 -6.35 -5.38
C LEU A 66 -1.32 -6.14 -4.04
N ASP A 67 -0.80 -5.22 -3.23
CA ASP A 67 -1.26 -5.03 -1.85
C ASP A 67 -2.72 -4.62 -1.80
N PHE A 68 -3.09 -3.55 -2.52
CA PHE A 68 -4.47 -3.07 -2.56
C PHE A 68 -4.96 -2.63 -3.94
N LEU A 69 -6.28 -2.72 -4.11
CA LEU A 69 -7.09 -2.10 -5.15
C LEU A 69 -8.28 -1.43 -4.48
N PHE A 70 -8.71 -0.28 -4.95
CA PHE A 70 -10.00 0.30 -4.56
C PHE A 70 -10.66 0.98 -5.76
N GLU A 71 -11.97 1.21 -5.65
CA GLU A 71 -12.74 1.91 -6.66
C GLU A 71 -12.90 3.40 -6.29
N SER A 72 -12.75 4.28 -7.28
CA SER A 72 -13.18 5.68 -7.19
C SER A 72 -13.66 6.13 -8.56
N ASP A 73 -14.89 6.63 -8.65
CA ASP A 73 -15.49 7.22 -9.86
C ASP A 73 -15.37 6.27 -11.06
N ASP A 74 -15.84 5.02 -10.91
CA ASP A 74 -15.78 3.95 -11.91
C ASP A 74 -14.36 3.53 -12.35
N ARG A 75 -13.31 4.03 -11.68
CA ARG A 75 -11.90 3.64 -11.92
C ARG A 75 -11.43 2.65 -10.87
N ILE A 76 -10.75 1.60 -11.31
CA ILE A 76 -10.05 0.66 -10.42
C ILE A 76 -8.60 1.12 -10.22
N ILE A 77 -8.28 1.51 -8.99
CA ILE A 77 -7.03 2.16 -8.64
C ILE A 77 -6.10 1.17 -7.93
N PRO A 78 -4.95 0.78 -8.52
CA PRO A 78 -3.94 -0.02 -7.85
C PRO A 78 -3.15 0.78 -6.82
N VAL A 79 -2.83 0.11 -5.71
CA VAL A 79 -2.05 0.66 -4.61
C VAL A 79 -0.98 -0.34 -4.18
N GLU A 80 0.25 0.16 -4.07
CA GLU A 80 1.36 -0.58 -3.47
C GLU A 80 1.79 0.11 -2.16
N ALA A 81 1.94 -0.66 -1.08
CA ALA A 81 2.35 -0.17 0.23
C ALA A 81 3.79 -0.59 0.54
N LYS A 82 4.71 0.37 0.69
CA LYS A 82 6.14 0.09 0.85
C LYS A 82 6.70 0.68 2.13
N ALA A 83 7.27 -0.19 2.96
CA ALA A 83 7.99 0.18 4.17
C ALA A 83 9.37 0.82 3.88
N GLU A 84 9.97 0.55 2.73
CA GLU A 84 11.37 0.85 2.42
C GLU A 84 11.53 1.79 1.22
N PHE A 85 12.65 2.52 1.18
CA PHE A 85 12.98 3.49 0.11
C PHE A 85 13.34 2.82 -1.23
N HIS A 86 13.79 1.56 -1.21
CA HIS A 86 14.27 0.85 -2.39
C HIS A 86 13.41 -0.35 -2.69
N THR A 87 12.44 -0.18 -3.59
CA THR A 87 11.60 -1.29 -4.04
C THR A 87 11.31 -1.18 -5.53
N ARG A 88 11.78 -2.16 -6.31
CA ARG A 88 11.16 -2.44 -7.61
C ARG A 88 9.82 -3.11 -7.33
N ALA A 89 8.72 -2.39 -7.57
CA ALA A 89 7.37 -2.92 -7.42
C ALA A 89 7.00 -3.77 -8.65
N LYS A 90 7.53 -5.00 -8.69
CA LYS A 90 7.35 -5.91 -9.84
C LYS A 90 5.87 -6.26 -10.05
N SER A 91 5.10 -6.45 -8.98
CA SER A 91 3.66 -6.74 -9.04
C SER A 91 2.84 -5.55 -9.52
N TYR A 92 3.05 -4.35 -8.95
CA TYR A 92 2.41 -3.12 -9.40
C TYR A 92 2.64 -2.87 -10.90
N GLY A 93 3.91 -2.94 -11.35
CA GLY A 93 4.22 -2.77 -12.77
C GLY A 93 3.54 -3.82 -13.66
N LEU A 94 3.48 -5.09 -13.21
CA LEU A 94 2.79 -6.15 -13.93
C LEU A 94 1.27 -5.88 -14.02
N TYR A 95 0.66 -5.40 -12.94
CA TYR A 95 -0.75 -5.01 -12.93
C TYR A 95 -0.99 -3.86 -13.91
N CYS A 96 -0.19 -2.80 -13.82
CA CYS A 96 -0.27 -1.63 -14.71
C CYS A 96 -0.12 -2.04 -16.18
N LYS A 97 0.86 -2.89 -16.50
CA LYS A 97 1.07 -3.40 -17.86
C LYS A 97 -0.12 -4.21 -18.39
N LYS A 98 -0.78 -4.97 -17.51
CA LYS A 98 -1.85 -5.89 -17.88
C LYS A 98 -3.18 -5.17 -18.10
N TYR A 99 -3.49 -4.18 -17.27
CA TYR A 99 -4.81 -3.56 -17.23
C TYR A 99 -4.82 -2.08 -17.62
N ASN A 100 -3.66 -1.44 -17.78
CA ASN A 100 -3.51 -0.03 -18.11
C ASN A 100 -4.45 0.90 -17.31
N PRO A 101 -4.48 0.81 -15.97
CA PRO A 101 -5.28 1.74 -15.16
C PRO A 101 -4.77 3.16 -15.38
N GLU A 102 -5.69 4.13 -15.40
CA GLU A 102 -5.36 5.54 -15.64
C GLU A 102 -4.51 6.13 -14.51
N LEU A 103 -4.86 5.77 -13.28
CA LEU A 103 -4.29 6.31 -12.05
C LEU A 103 -3.91 5.18 -11.09
N GLY A 104 -2.82 5.35 -10.34
CA GLY A 104 -2.45 4.47 -9.25
C GLY A 104 -1.55 5.12 -8.21
N PHE A 105 -1.35 4.43 -7.08
CA PHE A 105 -0.62 4.97 -5.93
C PHE A 105 0.48 4.05 -5.43
N LYS A 106 1.57 4.66 -4.98
CA LYS A 106 2.62 4.00 -4.20
C LYS A 106 2.78 4.76 -2.89
N PHE A 107 2.37 4.13 -1.80
CA PHE A 107 2.54 4.69 -0.47
C PHE A 107 3.88 4.24 0.12
N SER A 108 4.73 5.19 0.49
CA SER A 108 6.09 4.86 0.97
C SER A 108 6.70 5.93 1.87
N MET A 109 7.96 5.76 2.27
CA MET A 109 8.72 6.79 3.00
C MET A 109 9.33 7.86 2.06
N LYS A 110 9.14 7.76 0.75
CA LYS A 110 9.63 8.75 -0.22
C LYS A 110 8.81 10.03 -0.16
N ASN A 111 9.41 11.13 -0.63
CA ASN A 111 8.70 12.38 -0.86
C ASN A 111 7.58 12.22 -1.89
N VAL A 112 6.62 13.15 -1.84
CA VAL A 112 5.58 13.27 -2.86
C VAL A 112 6.23 13.39 -4.23
N GLY A 113 5.72 12.64 -5.19
CA GLY A 113 6.16 12.73 -6.57
C GLY A 113 5.18 12.05 -7.51
N GLU A 114 5.33 12.33 -8.79
CA GLU A 114 4.52 11.75 -9.85
C GLU A 114 5.46 11.15 -10.90
N ASN A 115 5.09 9.97 -11.39
CA ASN A 115 5.79 9.34 -12.51
C ASN A 115 4.86 8.43 -13.30
N LEU A 116 5.22 8.12 -14.54
CA LEU A 116 4.58 7.05 -15.29
C LEU A 116 5.15 5.69 -14.87
N VAL A 117 4.26 4.72 -14.69
CA VAL A 117 4.63 3.29 -14.58
C VAL A 117 3.90 2.58 -15.69
N GLU A 118 4.64 2.10 -16.69
CA GLU A 118 4.05 1.67 -17.96
C GLU A 118 3.25 2.84 -18.58
N GLN A 119 1.92 2.72 -18.66
CA GLN A 119 1.00 3.78 -19.13
C GLN A 119 0.13 4.37 -18.00
N THR A 120 0.41 4.03 -16.75
CA THR A 120 -0.38 4.48 -15.58
C THR A 120 0.26 5.69 -14.93
N ARG A 121 -0.50 6.79 -14.78
CA ARG A 121 -0.12 7.94 -13.95
C ARG A 121 -0.04 7.47 -12.50
N THR A 122 1.14 7.53 -11.90
CA THR A 122 1.37 6.99 -10.56
C THR A 122 1.88 8.07 -9.63
N TYR A 123 1.14 8.32 -8.55
CA TYR A 123 1.63 9.16 -7.46
C TYR A 123 2.38 8.33 -6.43
N SER A 124 3.58 8.78 -6.10
CA SER A 124 4.26 8.38 -4.87
C SER A 124 3.80 9.33 -3.77
N VAL A 125 3.13 8.82 -2.75
CA VAL A 125 2.64 9.62 -1.62
C VAL A 125 3.28 9.11 -0.33
N PRO A 126 3.84 9.99 0.52
CA PRO A 126 4.38 9.58 1.82
C PRO A 126 3.31 8.88 2.68
N LEU A 127 3.68 7.85 3.44
CA LEU A 127 2.74 7.13 4.32
C LEU A 127 1.96 8.10 5.23
N TYR A 128 2.65 9.09 5.82
CA TYR A 128 2.02 10.08 6.71
C TYR A 128 1.06 11.07 6.00
N MET A 129 0.96 11.03 4.65
CA MET A 129 0.10 11.89 3.85
C MET A 129 -1.11 11.16 3.25
N ILE A 130 -1.31 9.87 3.54
CA ILE A 130 -2.42 9.11 2.95
C ILE A 130 -3.79 9.72 3.28
N TRP A 131 -3.93 10.37 4.44
CA TRP A 131 -5.15 11.11 4.81
C TRP A 131 -5.57 12.18 3.79
N ALA A 132 -4.64 12.66 2.95
CA ALA A 132 -4.89 13.66 1.91
C ALA A 132 -5.14 13.04 0.53
N LEU A 133 -5.45 11.74 0.45
CA LEU A 133 -5.59 10.99 -0.80
C LEU A 133 -6.59 11.61 -1.78
N SER A 134 -7.70 12.18 -1.30
CA SER A 134 -8.73 12.80 -2.15
C SER A 134 -8.16 13.88 -3.09
N ARG A 135 -7.15 14.62 -2.65
CA ARG A 135 -6.49 15.66 -3.46
C ARG A 135 -5.86 15.14 -4.76
N TYR A 136 -5.58 13.84 -4.83
CA TYR A 136 -4.98 13.18 -5.98
C TYR A 136 -6.01 12.40 -6.82
N LEU A 137 -7.25 12.28 -6.33
CA LEU A 137 -8.34 11.60 -7.02
C LEU A 137 -9.18 12.57 -7.86
N ASP A 138 -9.31 13.81 -7.36
CA ASP A 138 -10.22 14.86 -7.84
C ASP A 138 -9.57 15.84 -8.84
N GLU A 139 -8.44 15.48 -9.48
CA GLU A 139 -7.83 16.32 -10.51
C GLU A 139 -8.62 16.24 -11.83
N GLU A 140 -9.64 17.10 -11.97
CA GLU A 140 -9.95 17.83 -13.22
C GLU A 140 -9.31 19.23 -13.18
#